data_AF-A0A0W0N4J7-F1
#
_entry.id   AF-A0A0W0N4J7-F1
#
_cell.length_a   1.000
_cell.length_b   1.000
_cell.length_c   1.000
_cell.angle_alpha   90.00
_cell.angle_beta   90.00
_cell.angle_gamma   90.00
#
_symmetry.space_group_name_H-M   'P 1'
#
loop_
_entity.id
_entity.type
_entity.pdbx_description
1 polymer ?
#
loop_
_entity_poly.entity_id
_entity_poly.type
_entity_poly.pdbx_seq_one_letter_code
_entity_poly.pdbx_strand_id
1 'polypeptide(L)'
;MLSDVRAVLNRWAETFYAKQFGKNERIQFYESLMGIHGDGVSLEDALNTVARAFSDNGQKRHPVSIACREIAQSVKGGKSFSVSCEGWVPYDENSLIASGEETGNLVQAFRDCVRIIEVRQRIGKLVASATVYPSVVWSVMAALLYVIAAWMVPSMTKRSNPDAWTGVPAFLYALSNFVTHYGLVTLIAVVIFILVSIFTLPVFCGLQITAASPSWKLQLNKLLQVLRVRAERLPPWSVYKALHGSIFLLNMAVMLRSGINQLDALKSLQRNASPWLKERLSAIHYGVSAGKNFGTALKLAGHEFPDPMAMHFLEVLATRKGFAESMERFSNRWLEQTLQRVEAIAKSLIGVSSMAMGIMMILVVIGIFQLAGNVTETLK
;
A
#
# COMPACT_ATOMS: atom_id res chain seq x y z
N MET A 1 12.85 42.26 19.77
CA MET A 1 11.83 42.29 18.69
C MET A 1 12.31 41.64 17.40
N LEU A 2 13.30 42.17 16.66
CA LEU A 2 13.82 41.52 15.44
C LEU A 2 14.54 40.18 15.70
N SER A 3 15.20 40.04 16.86
CA SER A 3 15.81 38.79 17.34
C SER A 3 14.77 37.71 17.63
N ASP A 4 13.66 38.08 18.28
CA ASP A 4 12.59 37.17 18.66
C ASP A 4 11.82 36.67 17.45
N VAL A 5 11.56 37.56 16.47
CA VAL A 5 10.94 37.20 15.20
C VAL A 5 11.82 36.24 14.39
N ARG A 6 13.14 36.48 14.32
CA ARG A 6 14.09 35.55 13.67
C ARG A 6 14.14 34.20 14.37
N ALA A 7 14.10 34.17 15.70
CA ALA A 7 14.07 32.93 16.48
C ALA A 7 12.79 32.13 16.23
N VAL A 8 11.63 32.79 16.19
CA VAL A 8 10.34 32.16 15.88
C VAL A 8 10.30 31.61 14.45
N LEU A 9 10.75 32.39 13.47
CA LEU A 9 10.84 31.95 12.06
C LEU A 9 11.80 30.77 11.90
N ASN A 10 12.93 30.78 12.62
CA ASN A 10 13.88 29.66 12.61
C ASN A 10 13.28 28.39 13.21
N ARG A 11 12.57 28.47 14.35
CA ARG A 11 11.85 27.32 14.92
C ARG A 11 10.79 26.80 13.96
N TRP A 12 10.03 27.69 13.32
CA TRP A 12 9.02 27.30 12.34
C TRP A 12 9.64 26.57 11.14
N ALA A 13 10.72 27.11 10.59
CA ALA A 13 11.45 26.48 9.50
C ALA A 13 12.02 25.12 9.93
N GLU A 14 12.63 25.01 11.10
CA GLU A 14 13.12 23.73 11.63
C GLU A 14 11.99 22.72 11.79
N THR A 15 10.86 23.12 12.34
CA THR A 15 9.68 22.23 12.49
C THR A 15 9.14 21.79 11.12
N PHE A 16 9.16 22.69 10.13
CA PHE A 16 8.74 22.39 8.77
C PHE A 16 9.67 21.37 8.09
N TYR A 17 10.99 21.57 8.15
CA TYR A 17 11.95 20.62 7.61
C TYR A 17 11.98 19.31 8.40
N ALA A 18 11.81 19.33 9.72
CA ALA A 18 11.70 18.12 10.54
C ALA A 18 10.52 17.24 10.10
N LYS A 19 9.37 17.84 9.76
CA LYS A 19 8.22 17.11 9.20
C LYS A 19 8.47 16.47 7.83
N GLN A 20 9.51 16.91 7.11
CA GLN A 20 9.93 16.32 5.84
C GLN A 20 10.83 15.09 6.03
N PHE A 21 11.11 14.66 7.27
CA PHE A 21 11.83 13.42 7.56
C PHE A 21 10.97 12.19 7.22
N GLY A 22 10.83 11.95 5.91
CA GLY A 22 9.99 10.93 5.32
C GLY A 22 10.74 9.62 5.06
N LYS A 23 10.18 8.79 4.18
CA LYS A 23 10.72 7.46 3.89
C LYS A 23 12.11 7.51 3.25
N ASN A 24 12.33 8.46 2.34
CA ASN A 24 13.62 8.59 1.64
C ASN A 24 14.70 9.11 2.58
N GLU A 25 14.34 10.07 3.41
CA GLU A 25 15.23 10.68 4.40
C GLU A 25 15.62 9.67 5.48
N ARG A 26 14.69 8.79 5.90
CA ARG A 26 15.01 7.68 6.80
C ARG A 26 15.95 6.66 6.17
N ILE A 27 15.79 6.32 4.89
CA ILE A 27 16.77 5.47 4.18
C ILE A 27 18.15 6.11 4.21
N GLN A 28 18.27 7.38 3.80
CA GLN A 28 19.54 8.12 3.81
C GLN A 28 20.15 8.19 5.21
N PHE A 29 19.34 8.42 6.23
CA PHE A 29 19.75 8.42 7.64
C PHE A 29 20.37 7.07 8.03
N TYR A 30 19.68 5.96 7.78
CA TYR A 30 20.17 4.62 8.12
C TYR A 30 21.40 4.23 7.31
N GLU A 31 21.43 4.49 6.01
CA GLU A 31 22.58 4.18 5.14
C GLU A 31 23.83 4.96 5.54
N SER A 32 23.69 6.25 5.84
CA SER A 32 24.82 7.09 6.26
C SER A 32 25.37 6.64 7.62
N LEU A 33 24.49 6.28 8.56
CA LEU A 33 24.91 5.73 9.85
C LEU A 33 25.54 4.34 9.70
N MET A 34 25.04 3.47 8.83
CA MET A 34 25.69 2.19 8.53
C MET A 34 27.10 2.38 7.99
N GLY A 35 27.29 3.32 7.07
CA GLY A 35 28.60 3.60 6.48
C GLY A 35 29.61 4.08 7.53
N ILE A 36 29.24 5.08 8.34
CA ILE A 36 30.18 5.70 9.27
C ILE A 36 30.37 4.87 10.55
N HIS A 37 29.28 4.37 11.15
CA HIS A 37 29.38 3.56 12.36
C HIS A 37 30.01 2.19 12.08
N GLY A 38 29.81 1.64 10.87
CA GLY A 38 30.44 0.40 10.43
C GLY A 38 31.97 0.47 10.41
N ASP A 39 32.55 1.66 10.25
CA ASP A 39 33.99 1.90 10.28
C ASP A 39 34.57 1.99 11.72
N GLY A 40 33.77 1.66 12.74
CA GLY A 40 34.19 1.68 14.15
C GLY A 40 34.06 3.06 14.83
N VAL A 41 33.45 4.04 14.16
CA VAL A 41 33.21 5.37 14.70
C VAL A 41 32.10 5.33 15.75
N SER A 42 32.23 6.12 16.82
CA SER A 42 31.20 6.24 17.85
C SER A 42 29.87 6.71 17.24
N LEU A 43 28.74 6.28 17.81
CA LEU A 43 27.43 6.63 17.29
C LEU A 43 27.15 8.15 17.35
N GLU A 44 27.64 8.83 18.39
CA GLU A 44 27.56 10.29 18.51
C GLU A 44 28.34 10.98 17.37
N ASP A 45 29.57 10.55 17.12
CA ASP A 45 30.41 11.12 16.06
C ASP A 45 29.84 10.82 14.67
N ALA A 46 29.27 9.62 14.47
CA ALA A 46 28.57 9.27 13.25
C ALA A 46 27.38 10.22 13.01
N LEU A 47 26.52 10.42 14.01
CA LEU A 47 25.38 11.34 13.92
C LEU A 47 25.82 12.78 13.60
N ASN A 48 26.86 13.28 14.28
CA ASN A 48 27.39 14.62 14.03
C ASN A 48 27.98 14.76 12.62
N THR A 49 28.65 13.72 12.13
CA THR A 49 29.24 13.69 10.78
C THR A 49 28.15 13.69 9.71
N VAL A 50 27.13 12.85 9.86
CA VAL A 50 25.94 12.85 8.97
C VAL A 50 25.24 14.21 9.02
N ALA A 51 25.05 14.78 10.21
CA ALA A 51 24.41 16.08 10.36
C ALA A 51 25.16 17.19 9.59
N ARG A 52 26.50 17.21 9.65
CA ARG A 52 27.33 18.18 8.91
C ARG A 52 27.29 17.95 7.41
N ALA A 53 27.37 16.70 6.96
CA ALA A 53 27.34 16.35 5.55
C ALA A 53 26.03 16.81 4.88
N PHE A 54 24.87 16.48 5.48
CA PHE A 54 23.57 16.86 4.93
C PHE A 54 23.24 18.35 5.05
N SER A 55 23.87 19.07 5.98
CA SER A 55 23.69 20.52 6.10
C SER A 55 24.68 21.35 5.30
N ASP A 56 25.59 20.72 4.54
CA ASP A 56 26.66 21.46 3.85
C ASP A 56 27.43 22.36 4.83
N ASN A 57 27.88 21.74 5.93
CA ASN A 57 28.52 22.42 7.08
C ASN A 57 27.66 23.55 7.70
N GLY A 58 26.33 23.36 7.74
CA GLY A 58 25.38 24.31 8.34
C GLY A 58 24.84 25.37 7.38
N GLN A 59 25.22 25.35 6.10
CA GLN A 59 24.74 26.29 5.09
C GLN A 59 23.31 25.97 4.61
N LYS A 60 22.91 24.70 4.67
CA LYS A 60 21.60 24.22 4.19
C LYS A 60 20.82 23.53 5.30
N ARG A 61 19.51 23.70 5.28
CA ARG A 61 18.58 22.93 6.12
C ARG A 61 18.20 21.66 5.40
N HIS A 62 18.45 20.52 6.04
CA HIS A 62 18.07 19.22 5.53
C HIS A 62 17.39 18.41 6.64
N PRO A 63 16.27 17.71 6.36
CA PRO A 63 15.54 16.91 7.36
C PRO A 63 16.45 15.94 8.11
N VAL A 64 17.31 15.20 7.40
CA VAL A 64 18.27 14.27 8.00
C VAL A 64 19.24 14.97 8.94
N SER A 65 19.72 16.17 8.58
CA SER A 65 20.66 16.92 9.43
C SER A 65 20.01 17.37 10.74
N ILE A 66 18.76 17.83 10.68
CA ILE A 66 18.00 18.24 11.86
C ILE A 66 17.77 17.03 12.77
N ALA A 67 17.32 15.91 12.22
CA ALA A 67 17.12 14.66 12.95
C ALA A 67 18.41 14.20 13.63
N CYS A 68 19.51 14.08 12.88
CA CYS A 68 20.80 13.66 13.41
C CYS A 68 21.31 14.58 14.53
N ARG A 69 21.14 15.90 14.40
CA ARG A 69 21.58 16.85 15.43
C ARG A 69 20.79 16.70 16.73
N GLU A 70 19.48 16.56 16.65
CA GLU A 70 18.62 16.40 17.83
C GLU A 70 18.85 15.05 18.53
N ILE A 71 19.03 13.99 17.73
CA ILE A 71 19.36 12.65 18.22
C ILE A 71 20.76 12.66 18.86
N ALA A 72 21.76 13.28 18.22
CA ALA A 72 23.12 13.38 18.76
C ALA A 72 23.14 14.12 20.12
N GLN A 73 22.39 15.22 20.25
CA GLN A 73 22.27 15.94 21.51
C GLN A 73 21.64 15.08 22.61
N SER A 74 20.63 14.29 22.26
CA SER A 74 19.96 13.39 23.21
C SER A 74 20.86 12.23 23.66
N VAL A 75 21.60 11.63 22.73
CA VAL A 75 22.58 10.57 23.01
C VAL A 75 23.73 11.10 23.86
N LYS A 76 24.25 12.28 23.53
CA LYS A 76 25.27 12.97 24.35
C LYS A 76 24.77 13.27 25.78
N GLY A 77 23.46 13.50 25.93
CA GLY A 77 22.79 13.64 27.22
C GLY A 77 22.61 12.34 28.00
N GLY A 78 23.11 11.20 27.50
CA GLY A 78 23.07 9.90 28.17
C GLY A 78 21.81 9.07 27.89
N LYS A 79 20.93 9.51 26.99
CA LYS A 79 19.80 8.68 26.55
C LYS A 79 20.28 7.58 25.61
N SER A 80 19.61 6.43 25.63
CA SER A 80 19.82 5.40 24.61
C SER A 80 19.47 5.96 23.23
N PHE A 81 20.08 5.41 22.20
CA PHE A 81 19.85 5.80 20.83
C PHE A 81 18.41 5.48 20.38
N SER A 82 17.88 4.32 20.77
CA SER A 82 16.48 3.96 20.56
C SER A 82 15.49 4.96 21.17
N VAL A 83 15.74 5.43 22.40
CA VAL A 83 14.90 6.47 23.03
C VAL A 83 15.06 7.81 22.30
N SER A 84 16.26 8.13 21.84
CA SER A 84 16.55 9.38 21.11
C SER A 84 15.88 9.41 19.73
N CYS A 85 15.63 8.25 19.12
CA CYS A 85 14.93 8.14 17.84
C CYS A 85 13.40 8.20 17.96
N GLU A 86 12.83 8.17 19.16
CA GLU A 86 11.38 8.28 19.37
C GLU A 86 10.84 9.60 18.80
N GLY A 87 9.76 9.52 18.02
CA GLY A 87 9.16 10.68 17.34
C GLY A 87 9.76 10.98 15.96
N TRP A 88 11.00 10.54 15.69
CA TRP A 88 11.61 10.64 14.36
C TRP A 88 11.30 9.44 13.48
N VAL A 89 11.21 8.26 14.08
CA VAL A 89 11.00 6.99 13.36
C VAL A 89 9.74 6.27 13.85
N PRO A 90 9.05 5.51 12.98
CA PRO A 90 7.96 4.63 13.37
C PRO A 90 8.36 3.61 14.43
N TYR A 91 7.39 3.16 15.24
CA TYR A 91 7.63 2.24 16.35
C TYR A 91 8.25 0.89 15.95
N ASP A 92 7.88 0.36 14.77
CA ASP A 92 8.43 -0.86 14.20
C ASP A 92 9.91 -0.71 13.85
N GLU A 93 10.30 0.43 13.27
CA GLU A 93 11.70 0.77 13.00
C GLU A 93 12.46 0.96 14.34
N ASN A 94 11.86 1.65 15.32
CA ASN A 94 12.49 1.86 16.63
C ASN A 94 12.70 0.55 17.41
N SER A 95 11.80 -0.42 17.26
CA SER A 95 11.92 -1.74 17.90
C SER A 95 13.16 -2.50 17.40
N LEU A 96 13.47 -2.37 16.11
CA LEU A 96 14.67 -2.95 15.51
C LEU A 96 15.92 -2.21 16.00
N ILE A 97 15.88 -0.89 16.09
CA ILE A 97 16.97 -0.08 16.63
C ILE A 97 17.27 -0.47 18.08
N ALA A 98 16.25 -0.58 18.93
CA ALA A 98 16.40 -0.98 20.33
C ALA A 98 17.04 -2.36 20.48
N SER A 99 16.59 -3.33 19.68
CA SER A 99 17.18 -4.67 19.62
C SER A 99 18.63 -4.66 19.10
N GLY A 100 18.93 -3.84 18.10
CA GLY A 100 20.29 -3.64 17.60
C GLY A 100 21.22 -2.97 18.62
N GLU A 101 20.69 -2.03 19.39
CA GLU A 101 21.42 -1.36 20.48
C GLU A 101 21.74 -2.34 21.62
N GLU A 102 20.77 -3.15 22.04
CA GLU A 102 20.94 -4.15 23.10
C GLU A 102 21.93 -5.27 22.69
N THR A 103 21.90 -5.69 21.43
CA THR A 103 22.76 -6.75 20.90
C THR A 103 24.10 -6.26 20.36
N GLY A 104 24.33 -4.93 20.33
CA GLY A 104 25.54 -4.32 19.75
C GLY A 104 25.62 -4.44 18.22
N ASN A 105 24.52 -4.75 17.53
CA ASN A 105 24.46 -4.92 16.08
C ASN A 105 23.56 -3.88 15.39
N LEU A 106 23.84 -2.59 15.64
CA LEU A 106 23.11 -1.47 15.05
C LEU A 106 23.19 -1.45 13.53
N VAL A 107 24.33 -1.82 12.94
CA VAL A 107 24.50 -1.87 11.47
C VAL A 107 23.48 -2.81 10.83
N GLN A 108 23.25 -3.99 11.40
CA GLN A 108 22.23 -4.90 10.90
C GLN A 108 20.81 -4.36 11.12
N ALA A 109 20.53 -3.74 12.27
CA ALA A 109 19.23 -3.13 12.53
C ALA A 109 18.89 -2.01 11.53
N PHE A 110 19.87 -1.18 11.17
CA PHE A 110 19.72 -0.15 10.13
C PHE A 110 19.44 -0.75 8.76
N ARG A 111 20.17 -1.82 8.38
CA ARG A 111 19.95 -2.54 7.12
C ARG A 111 18.53 -3.09 7.04
N ASP A 112 18.03 -3.61 8.15
CA ASP A 112 16.69 -4.15 8.28
C ASP A 112 15.60 -3.07 8.20
N CYS A 113 15.83 -1.90 8.80
CA CYS A 113 14.96 -0.74 8.65
C CYS A 113 14.88 -0.28 7.19
N VAL A 114 16.02 -0.12 6.51
CA VAL A 114 16.09 0.25 5.08
C VAL A 114 15.27 -0.74 4.25
N ARG A 115 15.51 -2.04 4.44
CA ARG A 115 14.81 -3.10 3.70
C ARG A 115 13.29 -3.02 3.86
N ILE A 116 12.78 -2.81 5.08
CA ILE A 116 11.34 -2.69 5.33
C ILE A 116 10.77 -1.46 4.62
N ILE A 117 11.47 -0.32 4.66
CA ILE A 117 11.05 0.91 3.98
C ILE A 117 11.02 0.71 2.46
N GLU A 118 12.08 0.13 1.88
CA GLU A 118 12.17 -0.14 0.44
C GLU A 118 11.07 -1.08 -0.04
N VAL A 119 10.78 -2.15 0.70
CA VAL A 119 9.67 -3.06 0.39
C VAL A 119 8.33 -2.31 0.38
N ARG A 120 8.09 -1.46 1.40
CA ARG A 120 6.88 -0.62 1.44
C ARG A 120 6.82 0.35 0.26
N GLN A 121 7.94 0.92 -0.17
CA GLN A 121 8.00 1.79 -1.34
C GLN A 121 7.74 1.04 -2.65
N ARG A 122 8.32 -0.15 -2.82
CA ARG A 122 8.12 -1.01 -4.00
C ARG A 122 6.65 -1.40 -4.13
N ILE A 123 6.02 -1.78 -3.03
CA ILE A 123 4.57 -2.06 -2.98
C ILE A 123 3.77 -0.80 -3.36
N GLY A 124 4.11 0.36 -2.76
CA GLY A 124 3.42 1.61 -3.07
C GLY A 124 3.52 2.01 -4.55
N LYS A 125 4.71 1.87 -5.17
CA LYS A 125 4.92 2.11 -6.60
C LYS A 125 4.11 1.15 -7.46
N LEU A 126 4.06 -0.12 -7.10
CA LEU A 126 3.30 -1.14 -7.83
C LEU A 126 1.78 -0.91 -7.74
N VAL A 127 1.27 -0.54 -6.56
CA VAL A 127 -0.15 -0.19 -6.38
C VAL A 127 -0.49 1.08 -7.18
N ALA A 128 0.39 2.09 -7.16
CA ALA A 128 0.22 3.30 -7.93
C ALA A 128 0.19 3.00 -9.43
N SER A 129 1.12 2.19 -9.96
CA SER A 129 1.13 1.84 -11.38
C SER A 129 -0.08 0.98 -11.78
N ALA A 130 -0.51 0.05 -10.92
CA ALA A 130 -1.70 -0.77 -11.17
C ALA A 130 -3.00 0.04 -11.21
N THR A 131 -3.03 1.25 -10.63
CA THR A 131 -4.23 2.07 -10.52
C THR A 131 -4.23 3.25 -11.49
N VAL A 132 -3.13 4.01 -11.55
CA VAL A 132 -3.04 5.26 -12.32
C VAL A 132 -3.19 5.00 -13.82
N TYR A 133 -2.45 4.03 -14.38
CA TYR A 133 -2.45 3.79 -15.83
C TYR A 133 -3.81 3.35 -16.36
N PRO A 134 -4.47 2.29 -15.82
CA PRO A 134 -5.82 1.94 -16.25
C PRO A 134 -6.80 3.10 -16.09
N SER A 135 -6.71 3.88 -14.99
CA SER A 135 -7.61 5.02 -14.77
C SER A 135 -7.52 6.06 -15.88
N VAL A 136 -6.32 6.36 -16.38
CA VAL A 136 -6.12 7.29 -17.51
C VAL A 136 -6.75 6.72 -18.79
N VAL A 137 -6.50 5.45 -19.11
CA VAL A 137 -7.06 4.80 -20.32
C VAL A 137 -8.58 4.79 -20.27
N TRP A 138 -9.18 4.42 -19.13
CA TRP A 138 -10.63 4.42 -18.95
C TRP A 138 -11.22 5.84 -18.96
N SER A 139 -10.49 6.85 -18.49
CA SER A 139 -10.93 8.24 -18.57
C SER A 139 -10.97 8.75 -20.01
N VAL A 140 -9.94 8.43 -20.81
CA VAL A 140 -9.92 8.75 -22.25
C VAL A 140 -11.01 7.99 -22.99
N MET A 141 -11.24 6.72 -22.66
CA MET A 141 -12.36 5.94 -23.19
C MET A 141 -13.71 6.60 -22.88
N ALA A 142 -13.94 7.00 -21.63
CA ALA A 142 -15.17 7.69 -21.23
C ALA A 142 -15.36 9.02 -21.98
N ALA A 143 -14.28 9.80 -22.17
CA ALA A 143 -14.31 11.02 -22.97
C ALA A 143 -14.64 10.76 -24.44
N LEU A 144 -14.04 9.72 -25.04
CA LEU A 144 -14.36 9.30 -26.41
C LEU A 144 -15.84 8.92 -26.55
N LEU A 145 -16.35 8.11 -25.62
CA LEU A 145 -17.76 7.73 -25.59
C LEU A 145 -18.69 8.94 -25.45
N TYR A 146 -18.31 9.92 -24.63
CA TYR A 146 -19.05 11.17 -24.52
C TYR A 146 -19.06 11.97 -25.82
N VAL A 147 -17.91 12.10 -26.51
CA VAL A 147 -17.84 12.77 -27.82
C VAL A 147 -18.71 12.06 -28.86
N ILE A 148 -18.69 10.73 -28.89
CA ILE A 148 -19.55 9.94 -29.76
C ILE A 148 -21.02 10.26 -29.50
N ALA A 149 -21.41 10.26 -28.23
CA ALA A 149 -22.78 10.43 -27.80
C ALA A 149 -23.30 11.87 -27.98
N ALA A 150 -22.47 12.86 -27.69
CA ALA A 150 -22.86 14.28 -27.73
C ALA A 150 -22.76 14.88 -29.13
N TRP A 151 -21.77 14.48 -29.94
CA TRP A 151 -21.46 15.15 -31.21
C TRP A 151 -21.60 14.23 -32.42
N MET A 152 -20.97 13.06 -32.41
CA MET A 152 -20.90 12.19 -33.59
C MET A 152 -22.29 11.66 -33.98
N VAL A 153 -22.95 10.96 -33.05
CA VAL A 153 -24.25 10.33 -33.30
C VAL A 153 -25.32 11.38 -33.66
N PRO A 154 -25.51 12.48 -32.90
CA PRO A 154 -26.48 13.51 -33.26
C PRO A 154 -26.25 14.10 -34.66
N SER A 155 -24.99 14.33 -35.05
CA SER A 155 -24.67 14.84 -36.39
C SER A 155 -25.07 13.89 -37.52
N MET A 156 -25.03 12.58 -37.26
CA MET A 156 -25.45 11.56 -38.22
C MET A 156 -26.97 11.37 -38.25
N THR A 157 -27.64 11.39 -37.09
CA THR A 157 -29.12 11.30 -37.02
C THR A 157 -29.84 12.44 -37.75
N LYS A 158 -29.19 13.60 -37.90
CA LYS A 158 -29.71 14.73 -38.69
C LYS A 158 -29.72 14.46 -40.20
N ARG A 159 -28.94 13.49 -40.68
CA ARG A 159 -28.74 13.20 -42.11
C ARG A 159 -29.40 11.89 -42.54
N SER A 160 -29.53 10.92 -41.63
CA SER A 160 -30.17 9.63 -41.91
C SER A 160 -30.98 9.14 -40.72
N ASN A 161 -32.06 8.40 -40.99
CA ASN A 161 -32.93 7.86 -39.95
C ASN A 161 -32.20 6.76 -39.14
N PRO A 162 -32.05 6.90 -37.82
CA PRO A 162 -31.40 5.90 -36.96
C PRO A 162 -32.05 4.51 -36.98
N ASP A 163 -33.36 4.41 -37.24
CA ASP A 163 -34.08 3.13 -37.24
C ASP A 163 -33.66 2.23 -38.41
N ALA A 164 -33.10 2.81 -39.47
CA ALA A 164 -32.58 2.07 -40.62
C ALA A 164 -31.14 1.57 -40.41
N TRP A 165 -30.48 1.96 -39.32
CA TRP A 165 -29.10 1.59 -39.07
C TRP A 165 -29.00 0.14 -38.59
N THR A 166 -28.09 -0.63 -39.18
CA THR A 166 -27.78 -2.01 -38.78
C THR A 166 -26.29 -2.18 -38.53
N GLY A 167 -25.89 -3.16 -37.72
CA GLY A 167 -24.47 -3.45 -37.46
C GLY A 167 -23.80 -2.42 -36.55
N VAL A 168 -22.62 -1.93 -36.95
CA VAL A 168 -21.78 -1.06 -36.12
C VAL A 168 -22.43 0.30 -35.81
N PRO A 169 -23.03 1.02 -36.77
CA PRO A 169 -23.78 2.25 -36.50
C PRO A 169 -24.91 2.08 -35.49
N ALA A 170 -25.66 0.97 -35.56
CA ALA A 170 -26.73 0.66 -34.62
C ALA A 170 -26.17 0.43 -33.19
N PHE A 171 -25.05 -0.29 -33.08
CA PHE A 171 -24.36 -0.49 -31.80
C PHE A 171 -23.87 0.85 -31.20
N LEU A 172 -23.25 1.71 -32.02
CA LEU A 172 -22.78 3.03 -31.58
C LEU A 172 -23.95 3.94 -31.18
N TYR A 173 -25.10 3.84 -31.86
CA TYR A 173 -26.33 4.54 -31.48
C TYR A 173 -26.87 4.07 -30.13
N ALA A 174 -26.94 2.74 -29.91
CA ALA A 174 -27.36 2.17 -28.63
C ALA A 174 -26.42 2.57 -27.49
N LEU A 175 -25.10 2.51 -27.71
CA LEU A 175 -24.10 2.92 -26.76
C LEU A 175 -24.17 4.42 -26.46
N SER A 176 -24.40 5.25 -27.48
CA SER A 176 -24.64 6.68 -27.33
C SER A 176 -25.87 6.94 -26.46
N ASN A 177 -26.99 6.26 -26.72
CA ASN A 177 -28.21 6.40 -25.91
C ASN A 177 -27.96 6.01 -24.44
N PHE A 178 -27.18 4.96 -24.18
CA PHE A 178 -26.76 4.61 -22.84
C PHE A 178 -25.94 5.73 -22.18
N VAL A 179 -24.95 6.27 -22.89
CA VAL A 179 -24.07 7.33 -22.36
C VAL A 179 -24.84 8.62 -22.10
N THR A 180 -25.76 9.03 -22.99
CA THR A 180 -26.55 10.26 -22.80
C THR A 180 -27.55 10.16 -21.66
N HIS A 181 -28.23 9.01 -21.49
CA HIS A 181 -29.28 8.86 -20.48
C HIS A 181 -28.75 8.37 -19.12
N TYR A 182 -27.78 7.44 -19.13
CA TYR A 182 -27.29 6.76 -17.93
C TYR A 182 -25.80 7.00 -17.65
N GLY A 183 -25.06 7.71 -18.52
CA GLY A 183 -23.61 7.87 -18.39
C GLY A 183 -23.17 8.55 -17.09
N LEU A 184 -23.83 9.66 -16.71
CA LEU A 184 -23.49 10.38 -15.48
C LEU A 184 -23.82 9.57 -14.22
N VAL A 185 -24.98 8.91 -14.19
CA VAL A 185 -25.38 8.04 -13.06
C VAL A 185 -24.42 6.85 -12.95
N THR A 186 -24.04 6.24 -14.07
CA THR A 186 -23.09 5.13 -14.11
C THR A 186 -21.70 5.57 -13.64
N LEU A 187 -21.22 6.74 -14.08
CA LEU A 187 -19.95 7.30 -13.64
C LEU A 187 -19.93 7.54 -12.12
N ILE A 188 -20.98 8.17 -11.58
CA ILE A 188 -21.10 8.40 -10.14
C ILE A 188 -21.14 7.06 -9.39
N ALA A 189 -21.93 6.09 -9.87
CA ALA A 189 -22.01 4.77 -9.25
C ALA A 189 -20.65 4.05 -9.24
N VAL A 190 -19.88 4.10 -10.33
CA VAL A 190 -18.54 3.52 -10.41
C VAL A 190 -17.57 4.24 -9.47
N VAL A 191 -17.59 5.56 -9.41
CA VAL A 191 -16.72 6.34 -8.51
C VAL A 191 -17.05 6.03 -7.05
N ILE A 192 -18.34 6.00 -6.68
CA ILE A 192 -18.77 5.61 -5.33
C ILE A 192 -18.32 4.17 -5.03
N PHE A 193 -18.50 3.23 -5.96
CA PHE A 193 -18.08 1.85 -5.78
C PHE A 193 -16.56 1.73 -5.54
N ILE A 194 -15.74 2.47 -6.30
CA ILE A 194 -14.28 2.52 -6.12
C ILE A 194 -13.94 3.13 -4.76
N LEU A 195 -14.54 4.26 -4.39
CA LEU A 195 -14.29 4.92 -3.11
C LEU A 195 -14.68 4.05 -1.92
N VAL A 196 -15.85 3.40 -1.97
CA VAL A 196 -16.30 2.44 -0.95
C VAL A 196 -15.35 1.25 -0.90
N SER A 197 -14.92 0.71 -2.03
CA SER A 197 -13.96 -0.41 -2.07
C SER A 197 -12.63 -0.01 -1.43
N ILE A 198 -12.07 1.15 -1.78
CA ILE A 198 -10.81 1.64 -1.20
C ILE A 198 -10.95 1.93 0.30
N PHE A 199 -12.06 2.55 0.72
CA PHE A 199 -12.29 2.90 2.12
C PHE A 199 -12.56 1.69 3.00
N THR A 200 -13.23 0.66 2.45
CA THR A 200 -13.47 -0.59 3.17
C THR A 200 -12.18 -1.39 3.37
N LEU A 201 -11.21 -1.37 2.45
CA LEU A 201 -9.95 -2.14 2.60
C LEU A 201 -9.25 -1.99 3.98
N PRO A 202 -8.96 -0.77 4.49
CA PRO A 202 -8.29 -0.59 5.77
C PRO A 202 -9.22 -0.62 7.00
N VAL A 203 -10.51 -0.29 6.84
CA VAL A 203 -11.44 -0.05 7.95
C VAL A 203 -12.36 -1.25 8.22
N PHE A 204 -12.62 -2.09 7.23
CA PHE A 204 -13.60 -3.18 7.33
C PHE A 204 -13.09 -4.26 8.28
N CYS A 205 -13.40 -4.07 9.57
CA CYS A 205 -13.18 -5.00 10.67
C CYS A 205 -14.50 -5.67 11.02
N GLY A 206 -14.46 -6.83 11.68
CA GLY A 206 -15.66 -7.33 12.36
C GLY A 206 -16.24 -6.27 13.30
N LEU A 207 -17.55 -6.32 13.53
CA LEU A 207 -18.18 -5.47 14.54
C LEU A 207 -17.50 -5.74 15.89
N GLN A 208 -17.09 -4.70 16.62
CA GLN A 208 -16.59 -4.87 17.98
C GLN A 208 -17.73 -5.41 18.85
N ILE A 209 -17.63 -6.69 19.20
CA ILE A 209 -18.56 -7.38 20.09
C ILE A 209 -18.00 -7.26 21.51
N THR A 210 -18.74 -6.57 22.36
CA THR A 210 -18.56 -6.61 23.82
C THR A 210 -19.52 -7.66 24.39
N ALA A 211 -19.22 -8.23 25.57
CA ALA A 211 -20.05 -9.23 26.23
C ALA A 211 -21.52 -8.83 26.42
N ALA A 212 -21.83 -7.53 26.44
CA ALA A 212 -23.18 -6.95 26.53
C ALA A 212 -23.88 -6.76 25.15
N SER A 213 -23.31 -7.26 24.06
CA SER A 213 -23.85 -7.01 22.71
C SER A 213 -25.13 -7.83 22.45
N PRO A 214 -26.17 -7.24 21.85
CA PRO A 214 -27.39 -7.95 21.47
C PRO A 214 -27.15 -9.15 20.54
N SER A 215 -27.96 -10.20 20.65
CA SER A 215 -27.85 -11.44 19.86
C SER A 215 -27.85 -11.20 18.34
N TRP A 216 -28.61 -10.21 17.85
CA TRP A 216 -28.64 -9.84 16.44
C TRP A 216 -27.29 -9.28 15.95
N LYS A 217 -26.55 -8.54 16.81
CA LYS A 217 -25.23 -7.98 16.49
C LYS A 217 -24.18 -9.09 16.38
N LEU A 218 -24.30 -10.14 17.21
CA LEU A 218 -23.48 -11.35 17.12
C LEU A 218 -23.73 -12.12 15.82
N GLN A 219 -25.00 -12.31 15.44
CA GLN A 219 -25.37 -12.99 14.19
C GLN A 219 -24.91 -12.19 12.97
N LEU A 220 -25.10 -10.87 12.97
CA LEU A 220 -24.64 -9.98 11.91
C LEU A 220 -23.11 -10.01 11.76
N ASN A 221 -22.37 -9.98 12.88
CA ASN A 221 -20.92 -10.07 12.81
C ASN A 221 -20.44 -11.39 12.20
N LYS A 222 -21.04 -12.53 12.59
CA LYS A 222 -20.72 -13.84 11.98
C LYS A 222 -20.98 -13.83 10.47
N LEU A 223 -22.12 -13.31 10.04
CA LEU A 223 -22.47 -13.20 8.62
C LEU A 223 -21.50 -12.30 7.86
N LEU A 224 -21.20 -11.11 8.40
CA LEU A 224 -20.22 -10.18 7.82
C LEU A 224 -18.82 -10.79 7.75
N GLN A 225 -18.39 -11.54 8.77
CA GLN A 225 -17.10 -12.24 8.76
C GLN A 225 -17.03 -13.31 7.66
N VAL A 226 -18.08 -14.12 7.47
CA VAL A 226 -18.13 -15.13 6.40
C VAL A 226 -18.11 -14.49 5.03
N LEU A 227 -18.97 -13.48 4.81
CA LEU A 227 -19.00 -12.73 3.54
C LEU A 227 -17.65 -12.08 3.24
N ARG A 228 -17.01 -11.50 4.26
CA ARG A 228 -15.69 -10.87 4.16
C ARG A 228 -14.60 -11.85 3.79
N VAL A 229 -14.47 -12.98 4.49
CA VAL A 229 -13.43 -13.98 4.16
C VAL A 229 -13.61 -14.47 2.72
N ARG A 230 -14.85 -14.57 2.22
CA ARG A 230 -15.12 -14.91 0.83
C ARG A 230 -14.81 -13.78 -0.15
N ALA A 231 -15.14 -12.53 0.19
CA ALA A 231 -14.79 -11.35 -0.61
C ALA A 231 -13.27 -11.14 -0.71
N GLU A 232 -12.54 -11.45 0.36
CA GLU A 232 -11.07 -11.38 0.42
C GLU A 232 -10.35 -12.41 -0.49
N ARG A 233 -11.10 -13.28 -1.17
CA ARG A 233 -10.55 -14.18 -2.21
C ARG A 233 -10.55 -13.53 -3.59
N LEU A 234 -11.29 -12.42 -3.79
CA LEU A 234 -11.39 -11.72 -5.06
C LEU A 234 -10.58 -10.40 -5.06
N PRO A 235 -9.99 -10.00 -6.19
CA PRO A 235 -9.40 -8.66 -6.33
C PRO A 235 -10.47 -7.57 -6.14
N PRO A 236 -10.12 -6.40 -5.55
CA PRO A 236 -8.81 -5.99 -5.02
C PRO A 236 -8.47 -6.47 -3.60
N TRP A 237 -9.43 -7.03 -2.85
CA TRP A 237 -9.24 -7.43 -1.44
C TRP A 237 -8.18 -8.52 -1.26
N SER A 238 -8.12 -9.50 -2.17
CA SER A 238 -7.10 -10.55 -2.13
C SER A 238 -5.68 -10.00 -2.29
N VAL A 239 -5.51 -9.00 -3.15
CA VAL A 239 -4.22 -8.31 -3.38
C VAL A 239 -3.81 -7.54 -2.13
N TYR A 240 -4.74 -6.77 -1.54
CA TYR A 240 -4.49 -6.04 -0.29
C TYR A 240 -4.05 -6.98 0.83
N LYS A 241 -4.78 -8.09 1.01
CA LYS A 241 -4.48 -9.13 1.99
C LYS A 241 -3.11 -9.76 1.76
N ALA A 242 -2.77 -10.12 0.52
CA ALA A 242 -1.49 -10.74 0.19
C ALA A 242 -0.30 -9.78 0.41
N LEU A 243 -0.44 -8.50 0.05
CA LEU A 243 0.60 -7.48 0.24
C LEU A 243 0.85 -7.20 1.73
N HIS A 244 -0.21 -6.94 2.51
CA HIS A 244 -0.08 -6.74 3.95
C HIS A 244 0.40 -7.99 4.67
N GLY A 245 -0.02 -9.16 4.20
CA GLY A 245 0.46 -10.46 4.67
C GLY A 245 1.96 -10.65 4.44
N SER A 246 2.46 -10.27 3.26
CA SER A 246 3.89 -10.34 2.92
C SER A 246 4.72 -9.40 3.79
N ILE A 247 4.27 -8.15 3.98
CA ILE A 247 4.94 -7.18 4.87
C ILE A 247 4.95 -7.70 6.31
N PHE A 248 3.81 -8.23 6.78
CA PHE A 248 3.70 -8.81 8.12
C PHE A 248 4.72 -9.93 8.33
N LEU A 249 4.78 -10.90 7.41
CA LEU A 249 5.73 -12.01 7.52
C LEU A 249 7.18 -11.54 7.46
N LEU A 250 7.49 -10.59 6.59
CA LEU A 250 8.83 -10.01 6.50
C LEU A 250 9.23 -9.34 7.82
N ASN A 251 8.37 -8.47 8.36
CA ASN A 251 8.66 -7.79 9.62
C ASN A 251 8.81 -8.78 10.77
N MET A 252 7.91 -9.77 10.87
CA MET A 252 8.04 -10.83 11.88
C MET A 252 9.37 -11.58 11.74
N ALA A 253 9.75 -11.96 10.51
CA ALA A 253 11.00 -12.70 10.28
C ALA A 253 12.23 -11.88 10.68
N VAL A 254 12.26 -10.60 10.30
CA VAL A 254 13.34 -9.66 10.65
C VAL A 254 13.42 -9.47 12.16
N MET A 255 12.30 -9.19 12.83
CA MET A 255 12.27 -9.00 14.29
C MET A 255 12.70 -10.26 15.04
N LEU A 256 12.22 -11.44 14.63
CA LEU A 256 12.60 -12.72 15.23
C LEU A 256 14.08 -13.04 15.01
N ARG A 257 14.63 -12.73 13.83
CA ARG A 257 16.07 -12.89 13.57
C ARG A 257 16.91 -11.96 14.45
N SER A 258 16.43 -10.76 14.73
CA SER A 258 17.08 -9.82 15.65
C SER A 258 16.92 -10.20 17.13
N GLY A 259 16.28 -11.33 17.44
CA GLY A 259 16.12 -11.83 18.81
C GLY A 259 14.90 -11.28 19.54
N ILE A 260 14.05 -10.47 18.89
CA ILE A 260 12.79 -10.01 19.47
C ILE A 260 11.83 -11.19 19.54
N ASN A 261 11.22 -11.45 20.70
CA ASN A 261 10.29 -12.56 20.84
C ASN A 261 8.98 -12.36 20.04
N GLN A 262 8.26 -13.46 19.78
CA GLN A 262 7.06 -13.46 18.93
C GLN A 262 5.94 -12.53 19.45
N LEU A 263 5.75 -12.45 20.77
CA LEU A 263 4.68 -11.64 21.37
C LEU A 263 4.98 -10.16 21.25
N ASP A 264 6.22 -9.75 21.54
CA ASP A 264 6.65 -8.35 21.43
C ASP A 264 6.69 -7.89 19.97
N ALA A 265 7.11 -8.76 19.05
CA ALA A 265 7.02 -8.49 17.62
C ALA A 265 5.57 -8.26 17.17
N LEU A 266 4.63 -9.12 17.58
CA LEU A 266 3.21 -8.95 17.27
C LEU A 266 2.63 -7.66 17.87
N LYS A 267 2.96 -7.37 19.13
CA LYS A 267 2.53 -6.14 19.83
C LYS A 267 3.06 -4.89 19.14
N SER A 268 4.29 -4.92 18.65
CA SER A 268 4.90 -3.83 17.89
C SER A 268 4.17 -3.58 16.57
N LEU A 269 3.91 -4.65 15.81
CA LEU A 269 3.19 -4.56 14.54
C LEU A 269 1.74 -4.08 14.70
N GLN A 270 1.10 -4.35 15.84
CA GLN A 270 -0.26 -3.88 16.13
C GLN A 270 -0.38 -2.37 16.38
N ARG A 271 0.68 -1.69 16.86
CA ARG A 271 0.59 -0.27 17.25
C ARG A 271 0.25 0.64 16.08
N ASN A 272 0.86 0.39 14.91
CA ASN A 272 0.67 1.17 13.69
C ASN A 272 -0.15 0.44 12.62
N ALA A 273 -0.76 -0.70 12.98
CA ALA A 273 -1.59 -1.46 12.06
C ALA A 273 -2.90 -0.72 11.75
N SER A 274 -3.35 -0.83 10.50
CA SER A 274 -4.73 -0.47 10.15
C SER A 274 -5.71 -1.30 10.99
N PRO A 275 -6.94 -0.81 11.23
CA PRO A 275 -7.95 -1.58 11.94
C PRO A 275 -8.09 -3.02 11.42
N TRP A 276 -8.14 -3.20 10.09
CA TRP A 276 -8.22 -4.52 9.43
C TRP A 276 -7.06 -5.45 9.78
N LEU A 277 -5.83 -4.92 9.82
CA LEU A 277 -4.64 -5.70 10.16
C LEU A 277 -4.59 -5.97 11.67
N LYS A 278 -4.95 -4.98 12.49
CA LYS A 278 -4.94 -5.07 13.95
C LYS A 278 -5.85 -6.19 14.46
N GLU A 279 -7.03 -6.35 13.88
CA GLU A 279 -7.95 -7.47 14.19
C GLU A 279 -7.25 -8.83 14.01
N ARG A 280 -6.61 -9.04 12.86
CA ARG A 280 -5.87 -10.29 12.56
C ARG A 280 -4.70 -10.50 13.49
N LEU A 281 -3.89 -9.47 13.67
CA LEU A 281 -2.73 -9.54 14.55
C LEU A 281 -3.14 -9.78 16.00
N SER A 282 -4.30 -9.27 16.44
CA SER A 282 -4.81 -9.50 17.80
C SER A 282 -5.25 -10.95 18.01
N ALA A 283 -5.91 -11.56 17.02
CA ALA A 283 -6.28 -12.97 17.05
C ALA A 283 -5.05 -13.88 17.06
N ILE A 284 -4.02 -13.56 16.27
CA ILE A 284 -2.75 -14.30 16.25
C ILE A 284 -2.03 -14.13 17.59
N HIS A 285 -1.95 -12.91 18.12
CA HIS A 285 -1.35 -12.63 19.42
C HIS A 285 -2.03 -13.40 20.54
N TYR A 286 -3.36 -13.47 20.55
CA TYR A 286 -4.11 -14.28 21.50
C TYR A 286 -3.69 -15.76 21.43
N GLY A 287 -3.64 -16.34 20.22
CA GLY A 287 -3.22 -17.73 20.02
C GLY A 287 -1.79 -18.01 20.52
N VAL A 288 -0.84 -17.14 20.21
CA VAL A 288 0.56 -17.27 20.68
C VAL A 288 0.65 -17.09 22.19
N SER A 289 -0.08 -16.13 22.78
CA SER A 289 -0.09 -15.89 24.23
C SER A 289 -0.71 -17.06 25.02
N ALA A 290 -1.60 -17.83 24.39
CA ALA A 290 -2.15 -19.08 24.92
C ALA A 290 -1.22 -20.30 24.74
N GLY A 291 0.04 -20.08 24.34
CA GLY A 291 1.06 -21.13 24.20
C GLY A 291 0.98 -21.93 22.90
N LYS A 292 0.17 -21.51 21.92
CA LYS A 292 0.17 -22.16 20.59
C LYS A 292 1.39 -21.73 19.80
N ASN A 293 1.94 -22.64 18.99
CA ASN A 293 2.98 -22.27 18.04
C ASN A 293 2.44 -21.24 17.01
N PHE A 294 3.32 -20.44 16.44
CA PHE A 294 2.96 -19.32 15.56
C PHE A 294 2.10 -19.73 14.34
N GLY A 295 2.44 -20.83 13.67
CA GLY A 295 1.67 -21.32 12.52
C GLY A 295 0.28 -21.83 12.88
N THR A 296 0.16 -22.54 14.01
CA THR A 296 -1.14 -22.96 14.56
C THR A 296 -1.96 -21.75 15.01
N ALA A 297 -1.34 -20.72 15.60
CA ALA A 297 -2.02 -19.48 15.98
C ALA A 297 -2.60 -18.75 14.76
N LEU A 298 -1.87 -18.70 13.64
CA LEU A 298 -2.36 -18.16 12.36
C LEU A 298 -3.60 -18.90 11.86
N LYS A 299 -3.58 -20.23 11.91
CA LYS A 299 -4.68 -21.09 11.46
C LYS A 299 -5.91 -20.95 12.35
N LEU A 300 -5.73 -20.94 13.68
CA LEU A 300 -6.81 -20.77 14.66
C LEU A 300 -7.42 -19.36 14.63
N ALA A 301 -6.68 -18.35 14.17
CA ALA A 301 -7.21 -17.00 14.01
C ALA A 301 -8.37 -16.92 12.98
N GLY A 302 -8.51 -17.90 12.07
CA GLY A 302 -9.70 -18.04 11.21
C GLY A 302 -9.86 -16.99 10.11
N HIS A 303 -8.89 -16.09 9.93
CA HIS A 303 -8.93 -15.01 8.93
C HIS A 303 -8.29 -15.38 7.57
N GLU A 304 -7.84 -16.62 7.41
CA GLU A 304 -7.08 -17.10 6.24
C GLU A 304 -5.87 -16.20 5.89
N PHE A 305 -5.30 -15.49 6.86
CA PHE A 305 -4.23 -14.50 6.69
C PHE A 305 -2.87 -15.06 7.12
N PRO A 306 -1.76 -14.75 6.43
CA PRO A 306 -1.60 -14.00 5.16
C PRO A 306 -2.26 -14.63 3.95
N ASP A 307 -2.13 -15.96 3.86
CA ASP A 307 -2.60 -16.79 2.77
C ASP A 307 -2.68 -18.25 3.27
N PRO A 308 -3.65 -19.06 2.81
CA PRO A 308 -3.78 -20.46 3.21
C PRO A 308 -2.50 -21.30 3.07
N MET A 309 -1.76 -21.14 1.97
CA MET A 309 -0.52 -21.89 1.74
C MET A 309 0.59 -21.39 2.66
N ALA A 310 0.67 -20.08 2.89
CA ALA A 310 1.63 -19.51 3.81
C ALA A 310 1.40 -19.99 5.26
N MET A 311 0.16 -20.06 5.71
CA MET A 311 -0.18 -20.58 7.05
C MET A 311 0.26 -22.04 7.20
N HIS A 312 -0.03 -22.90 6.23
CA HIS A 312 0.35 -24.31 6.28
C HIS A 312 1.88 -24.49 6.29
N PHE A 313 2.58 -23.72 5.46
CA PHE A 313 4.03 -23.76 5.43
C PHE A 313 4.66 -23.31 6.76
N LEU A 314 4.12 -22.24 7.36
CA LEU A 314 4.58 -21.74 8.66
C LEU A 314 4.23 -22.68 9.81
N GLU A 315 3.10 -23.39 9.75
CA GLU A 315 2.72 -24.45 10.70
C GLU A 315 3.77 -25.58 10.72
N VAL A 316 4.22 -26.02 9.55
CA VAL A 316 5.26 -27.04 9.41
C VAL A 316 6.64 -26.53 9.85
N LEU A 317 6.96 -25.25 9.58
CA LEU A 317 8.24 -24.67 9.96
C LEU A 317 8.35 -24.34 11.46
N ALA A 318 7.24 -23.99 12.11
CA ALA A 318 7.24 -23.57 13.51
C ALA A 318 7.73 -24.66 14.48
N THR A 319 7.72 -25.93 14.05
CA THR A 319 8.22 -27.06 14.85
C THR A 319 9.70 -27.39 14.58
N ARG A 320 10.38 -26.66 13.69
CA ARG A 320 11.78 -26.92 13.29
C ARG A 320 12.75 -25.99 14.01
N LYS A 321 13.97 -26.47 14.26
CA LYS A 321 15.09 -25.62 14.68
C LYS A 321 15.40 -24.62 13.55
N GLY A 322 15.71 -23.37 13.89
CA GLY A 322 15.97 -22.32 12.88
C GLY A 322 14.70 -21.75 12.22
N PHE A 323 13.59 -21.67 12.95
CA PHE A 323 12.32 -21.11 12.47
C PHE A 323 12.49 -19.69 11.91
N ALA A 324 13.21 -18.79 12.60
CA ALA A 324 13.39 -17.40 12.17
C ALA A 324 14.04 -17.29 10.78
N GLU A 325 15.12 -18.04 10.54
CA GLU A 325 15.83 -18.04 9.25
C GLU A 325 14.99 -18.67 8.13
N SER A 326 14.24 -19.74 8.44
CA SER A 326 13.33 -20.38 7.49
C SER A 326 12.15 -19.46 7.13
N MET A 327 11.62 -18.75 8.13
CA MET A 327 10.57 -17.75 7.96
C MET A 327 11.04 -16.58 7.11
N GLU A 328 12.28 -16.11 7.29
CA GLU A 328 12.88 -15.06 6.45
C GLU A 328 13.01 -15.51 5.00
N ARG A 329 13.58 -16.69 4.74
CA ARG A 329 13.68 -17.23 3.37
C ARG A 329 12.31 -17.38 2.72
N PHE A 330 11.30 -17.81 3.49
CA PHE A 330 9.94 -17.90 3.02
C PHE A 330 9.31 -16.54 2.73
N SER A 331 9.39 -15.59 3.67
CA SER A 331 8.78 -14.26 3.53
C SER A 331 9.35 -13.53 2.33
N ASN A 332 10.65 -13.67 2.06
CA ASN A 332 11.31 -13.05 0.90
C ASN A 332 10.80 -13.62 -0.42
N ARG A 333 10.74 -14.95 -0.55
CA ARG A 333 10.21 -15.59 -1.75
C ARG A 333 8.73 -15.28 -1.95
N TRP A 334 7.96 -15.32 -0.86
CA TRP A 334 6.54 -15.04 -0.89
C TRP A 334 6.24 -13.58 -1.29
N LEU A 335 7.00 -12.63 -0.75
CA LEU A 335 6.92 -11.22 -1.14
C LEU A 335 7.21 -11.06 -2.62
N GLU A 336 8.30 -11.63 -3.12
CA GLU A 336 8.68 -11.51 -4.53
C GLU A 336 7.62 -12.12 -5.46
N GLN A 337 7.11 -13.31 -5.13
CA GLN A 337 6.02 -13.95 -5.86
C GLN A 337 4.73 -13.12 -5.83
N THR A 338 4.41 -12.53 -4.68
CA THR A 338 3.22 -11.66 -4.55
C THR A 338 3.37 -10.42 -5.42
N LEU A 339 4.54 -9.76 -5.40
CA LEU A 339 4.82 -8.61 -6.24
C LEU A 339 4.71 -8.96 -7.73
N GLN A 340 5.30 -10.07 -8.16
CA GLN A 340 5.22 -10.54 -9.55
C GLN A 340 3.78 -10.85 -9.99
N ARG A 341 2.97 -11.50 -9.13
CA ARG A 341 1.55 -11.76 -9.41
C ARG A 341 0.76 -10.46 -9.55
N VAL A 342 0.98 -9.50 -8.65
CA VAL A 342 0.32 -8.20 -8.70
C VAL A 342 0.73 -7.43 -9.96
N GLU A 343 2.01 -7.48 -10.34
CA GLU A 343 2.50 -6.88 -11.58
C GLU A 343 1.89 -7.53 -12.82
N ALA A 344 1.75 -8.86 -12.85
CA ALA A 344 1.10 -9.58 -13.95
C ALA A 344 -0.38 -9.19 -14.08
N ILE A 345 -1.11 -9.08 -12.96
CA ILE A 345 -2.50 -8.61 -12.94
C ILE A 345 -2.59 -7.16 -13.42
N ALA A 346 -1.68 -6.28 -13.00
CA ALA A 346 -1.64 -4.89 -13.43
C ALA A 346 -1.39 -4.78 -14.94
N LYS A 347 -0.41 -5.53 -15.47
CA LYS A 347 -0.08 -5.55 -16.89
C LYS A 347 -1.22 -6.13 -17.73
N SER A 348 -1.87 -7.20 -17.29
CA SER A 348 -3.02 -7.77 -18.00
C SER A 348 -4.19 -6.79 -18.03
N LEU A 349 -4.47 -6.10 -16.92
CA LEU A 349 -5.50 -5.07 -16.86
C LEU A 349 -5.22 -3.92 -17.83
N ILE A 350 -3.97 -3.47 -17.92
CA ILE A 350 -3.54 -2.46 -18.91
C ILE A 350 -3.74 -3.00 -20.33
N GLY A 351 -3.28 -4.21 -20.63
CA GLY A 351 -3.41 -4.82 -21.95
C GLY A 351 -4.86 -4.96 -22.40
N VAL A 352 -5.73 -5.45 -21.54
CA VAL A 352 -7.19 -5.57 -21.81
C VAL A 352 -7.81 -4.19 -22.03
N SER A 353 -7.47 -3.20 -21.21
CA SER A 353 -8.00 -1.83 -21.33
C SER A 353 -7.57 -1.18 -22.64
N SER A 354 -6.29 -1.30 -23.02
CA SER A 354 -5.76 -0.78 -24.29
C SER A 354 -6.36 -1.48 -25.50
N MET A 355 -6.56 -2.80 -25.42
CA MET A 355 -7.23 -3.57 -26.48
C MET A 355 -8.68 -3.12 -26.64
N ALA A 356 -9.41 -2.93 -25.53
CA ALA A 356 -10.78 -2.40 -25.57
C ALA A 356 -10.83 -1.02 -26.23
N MET A 357 -9.87 -0.13 -25.92
CA MET A 357 -9.73 1.18 -26.58
C MET A 357 -9.48 1.05 -28.07
N GLY A 358 -8.56 0.18 -28.49
CA GLY A 358 -8.28 -0.08 -29.90
C GLY A 358 -9.51 -0.60 -30.66
N ILE A 359 -10.22 -1.58 -30.08
CA ILE A 359 -11.48 -2.12 -30.64
C ILE A 359 -12.51 -0.99 -30.76
N MET A 360 -12.67 -0.17 -29.72
CA MET A 360 -13.61 0.94 -29.74
C MET A 360 -13.28 1.95 -30.85
N MET A 361 -12.01 2.31 -31.03
CA MET A 361 -11.60 3.20 -32.13
C MET A 361 -11.90 2.60 -33.52
N ILE A 362 -11.64 1.30 -33.71
CA ILE A 362 -11.96 0.62 -34.97
C ILE A 362 -13.47 0.65 -35.23
N LEU A 363 -14.30 0.38 -34.21
CA LEU A 363 -15.75 0.46 -34.33
C LEU A 363 -16.22 1.86 -34.71
N VAL A 364 -15.64 2.91 -34.13
CA VAL A 364 -15.97 4.30 -34.49
C VAL A 364 -15.68 4.56 -35.97
N VAL A 365 -14.49 4.18 -36.44
CA VAL A 365 -14.09 4.39 -37.84
C VAL A 365 -15.01 3.62 -38.79
N ILE A 366 -15.29 2.34 -38.52
CA ILE A 366 -16.22 1.54 -39.31
C ILE A 366 -17.61 2.16 -39.31
N GLY A 367 -18.10 2.61 -38.15
CA GLY A 367 -19.40 3.26 -38.01
C GLY A 367 -19.52 4.51 -38.88
N ILE A 368 -18.49 5.36 -38.91
CA ILE A 368 -18.45 6.56 -39.75
C ILE A 368 -18.49 6.18 -41.24
N PHE A 369 -17.69 5.20 -41.67
CA PHE A 369 -17.67 4.77 -43.07
C PHE A 369 -18.97 4.13 -43.54
N GLN A 370 -19.58 3.27 -42.71
CA GLN A 370 -20.87 2.65 -43.04
C GLN A 370 -21.99 3.69 -43.16
N LEU A 371 -22.01 4.68 -42.26
CA LEU A 371 -22.97 5.77 -42.34
C LEU A 371 -22.76 6.66 -43.57
N ALA A 372 -21.51 6.91 -43.97
CA ALA A 372 -21.21 7.64 -45.20
C ALA A 372 -21.62 6.84 -46.46
N GLY A 373 -21.38 5.53 -46.48
CA GLY A 373 -21.76 4.65 -47.59
C GLY A 373 -23.26 4.60 -47.82
N ASN A 374 -24.04 4.41 -46.76
CA ASN A 374 -25.51 4.32 -46.84
C ASN A 374 -26.14 5.59 -47.41
N VAL A 375 -25.61 6.78 -47.08
CA VAL A 375 -26.09 8.07 -47.64
C VAL A 375 -25.87 8.14 -49.15
N THR A 376 -24.79 7.54 -49.65
CA THR A 376 -24.44 7.58 -51.08
C THR A 376 -25.30 6.63 -51.91
N GLU A 377 -25.70 5.49 -51.34
CA GLU A 377 -26.64 4.56 -52.00
C GLU A 377 -28.08 5.10 -52.02
N THR A 378 -28.52 5.81 -50.98
CA THR A 378 -29.87 6.43 -50.96
C THR A 378 -30.06 7.60 -51.94
N LEU A 379 -28.97 8.13 -52.49
CA LEU A 379 -28.99 9.22 -53.48
C LEU A 379 -28.89 8.72 -54.94
N LYS A 380 -28.73 7.40 -55.15
CA LYS A 380 -28.90 6.74 -56.45
C LYS A 380 -30.29 6.13 -56.53
#